data_AF-A0ABD0NLM9-F1
#
_entry.id   AF-A0ABD0NLM9-F1
#
_cell.length_a   1.000
_cell.length_b   1.000
_cell.length_c   1.000
_cell.angle_alpha   90.00
_cell.angle_beta   90.00
_cell.angle_gamma   90.00
#
_symmetry.space_group_name_H-M   'P 1'
#
loop_
_entity.id
_entity.type
_entity.pdbx_description
1 polymer ?
#
loop_
_entity_poly.entity_id
_entity_poly.type
_entity_poly.pdbx_seq_one_letter_code
_entity_poly.pdbx_strand_id
1 'polypeptide(L)'
;LADLISEMELMKVMDKHKNIINLLGVCTQDGPLYVLVEYASKGSLREYLRARRPPGMDYTFDVTKVPEEQLTFKDLVSCAYQVARGMEYLASKR
;
A
#
# COMPACT_ATOMS: atom_id res chain seq x y z
N LEU A 1 -9.66 -9.11 17.15
CA LEU A 1 -9.30 -7.97 18.03
C LEU A 1 -7.83 -8.03 18.45
N ALA A 2 -7.34 -9.18 18.92
CA ALA A 2 -5.93 -9.35 19.28
C ALA A 2 -4.96 -9.00 18.13
N ASP A 3 -5.27 -9.40 16.89
CA ASP A 3 -4.43 -9.09 15.73
C ASP A 3 -4.36 -7.59 15.46
N LEU A 4 -5.51 -6.90 15.49
CA LEU A 4 -5.58 -5.45 15.29
C LEU A 4 -4.80 -4.67 16.37
N ILE A 5 -4.86 -5.13 17.62
CA ILE A 5 -4.07 -4.53 18.71
C ILE A 5 -2.58 -4.77 18.47
N SER A 6 -2.20 -5.97 18.04
CA SER A 6 -0.80 -6.32 17.75
C SER A 6 -0.25 -5.49 16.58
N GLU A 7 -1.04 -5.31 15.52
CA GLU A 7 -0.69 -4.43 14.39
C GLU A 7 -0.55 -2.98 14.83
N MET A 8 -1.50 -2.46 15.62
CA MET A 8 -1.45 -1.11 16.17
C MET A 8 -0.17 -0.87 16.99
N GLU A 9 0.17 -1.77 17.92
CA GLU A 9 1.37 -1.64 18.75
C GLU A 9 2.66 -1.69 17.92
N LEU A 10 2.70 -2.56 16.91
CA LEU A 10 3.82 -2.63 15.96
C LEU A 10 3.98 -1.30 15.18
N MET A 11 2.88 -0.70 14.74
CA MET A 11 2.93 0.58 14.02
C MET A 11 3.33 1.76 14.91
N LYS A 12 3.07 1.71 16.23
CA LYS A 12 3.47 2.78 17.18
C LYS A 12 4.97 2.86 17.40
N VAL A 13 5.67 1.73 17.40
CA VAL A 13 7.12 1.67 17.63
C VAL A 13 7.95 2.01 16.39
N MET A 14 7.31 2.05 15.22
CA MET A 14 7.95 2.41 13.97
C MET A 14 7.99 3.93 13.80
N ASP A 15 9.17 4.48 13.53
CA ASP A 15 9.30 5.83 13.00
C ASP A 15 8.61 5.95 11.63
N LYS A 16 8.33 7.20 11.23
CA LYS A 16 7.74 7.47 9.93
C LYS A 16 8.70 7.12 8.80
N HIS A 17 8.20 6.41 7.79
CA HIS A 17 8.95 6.15 6.57
C HIS A 17 8.07 6.37 5.33
N LYS A 18 8.63 7.00 4.29
CA LYS A 18 7.89 7.38 3.07
C LYS A 18 7.26 6.20 2.31
N ASN A 19 7.86 5.02 2.43
CA ASN A 19 7.44 3.82 1.72
C ASN A 19 6.66 2.81 2.60
N ILE A 20 6.14 3.27 3.75
CA ILE A 20 5.30 2.50 4.66
C ILE A 20 4.05 3.34 4.96
N ILE A 21 2.89 2.70 5.07
CA ILE A 21 1.67 3.38 5.54
C ILE A 21 1.85 3.69 7.03
N ASN A 22 1.87 4.98 7.36
CA ASN A 22 2.15 5.42 8.73
C ASN A 22 0.88 5.51 9.58
N LEU A 23 1.04 5.25 10.88
CA LEU A 23 -0.02 5.49 11.87
C LEU A 23 -0.22 7.00 12.07
N LEU A 24 -1.48 7.44 12.05
CA LEU A 24 -1.89 8.81 12.32
C LEU A 24 -2.45 8.99 13.73
N GLY A 25 -3.15 7.98 14.25
CA GLY A 25 -3.76 8.03 15.57
C GLY A 25 -4.57 6.79 15.90
N VAL A 26 -5.09 6.72 17.12
CA VAL A 26 -5.89 5.60 17.60
C VAL A 26 -7.04 6.10 18.49
N CYS A 27 -8.21 5.47 18.39
CA CYS A 27 -9.30 5.65 19.33
C CYS A 27 -9.42 4.37 20.15
N THR A 28 -9.11 4.46 21.45
CA THR A 28 -9.09 3.30 22.36
C THR A 28 -10.04 3.42 23.53
N GLN A 29 -10.63 4.59 23.76
CA GLN A 29 -11.48 4.89 24.90
C GLN A 29 -12.93 5.09 24.45
N ASP A 30 -13.87 4.66 25.30
CA ASP A 30 -15.31 4.92 25.17
C ASP A 30 -15.90 4.60 23.78
N GLY A 31 -15.49 3.46 23.20
CA GLY A 31 -15.95 3.04 21.88
C GLY A 31 -15.18 1.84 21.32
N PRO A 32 -15.51 1.42 20.08
CA PRO A 32 -14.72 0.42 19.37
C PRO A 32 -13.31 0.93 19.07
N LEU A 33 -12.36 0.00 18.99
CA LEU A 33 -10.99 0.31 18.60
C LEU A 33 -10.95 0.81 17.15
N TYR A 34 -10.45 2.03 16.95
CA TYR A 34 -10.11 2.55 15.63
C TYR A 34 -8.61 2.79 15.51
N VAL A 35 -8.03 2.37 14.39
CA VAL A 35 -6.63 2.63 14.03
C VAL A 35 -6.65 3.51 12.79
N LEU A 36 -6.18 4.75 12.93
CA LEU A 36 -6.17 5.74 11.86
C LEU A 36 -4.81 5.71 11.18
N VAL A 37 -4.80 5.50 9.87
CA VAL A 37 -3.58 5.39 9.05
C VAL A 37 -3.65 6.30 7.83
N GLU A 38 -2.51 6.51 7.18
CA GLU A 38 -2.47 7.25 5.92
C GLU A 38 -3.36 6.62 4.84
N TYR A 39 -4.09 7.47 4.11
CA TYR A 39 -4.95 7.04 3.02
C TYR A 39 -4.20 7.00 1.68
N ALA A 40 -4.11 5.81 1.08
CA ALA A 40 -3.56 5.62 -0.26
C ALA A 40 -4.67 5.67 -1.32
N SER A 41 -4.85 6.85 -1.94
CA SER A 41 -5.98 7.13 -2.87
C SER A 41 -6.04 6.26 -4.12
N LYS A 42 -4.91 5.66 -4.53
CA LYS A 42 -4.83 4.77 -5.69
C LYS A 42 -4.99 3.28 -5.34
N GLY A 43 -5.30 2.96 -4.08
CA GLY A 43 -5.56 1.60 -3.62
C GLY A 43 -4.31 0.71 -3.58
N SER A 44 -4.52 -0.60 -3.66
CA SER A 44 -3.43 -1.58 -3.61
C SER A 44 -2.61 -1.59 -4.89
N LEU A 45 -1.31 -1.91 -4.78
CA LEU A 45 -0.42 -2.02 -5.93
C LEU A 45 -0.92 -3.06 -6.95
N ARG A 46 -1.52 -4.17 -6.49
CA ARG A 46 -2.07 -5.22 -7.37
C ARG A 46 -3.14 -4.66 -8.32
N GLU A 47 -4.11 -3.95 -7.79
CA GLU A 47 -5.20 -3.38 -8.59
C GLU A 47 -4.71 -2.17 -9.41
N TYR A 48 -3.78 -1.37 -8.86
CA TYR A 48 -3.11 -0.29 -9.58
C TYR A 48 -2.40 -0.78 -10.85
N LEU A 49 -1.67 -1.91 -10.75
CA LEU A 49 -0.97 -2.55 -11.88
C LEU A 49 -1.94 -3.16 -12.89
N ARG A 50 -2.99 -3.87 -12.42
CA ARG A 50 -4.01 -4.49 -13.29
C ARG A 50 -4.75 -3.48 -14.13
N ALA A 51 -5.17 -2.36 -13.53
CA ALA A 51 -5.87 -1.28 -14.22
C ALA A 51 -5.02 -0.61 -15.33
N ARG A 52 -3.71 -0.89 -15.39
CA ARG A 52 -2.75 -0.30 -16.34
C ARG A 52 -2.10 -1.33 -17.26
N ARG A 53 -2.66 -2.55 -17.32
CA ARG A 53 -2.20 -3.56 -18.27
C ARG A 53 -2.53 -3.14 -19.70
N PRO A 54 -1.67 -3.46 -20.68
CA PRO A 54 -2.00 -3.25 -22.08
C PRO A 54 -3.31 -3.95 -22.47
N PRO A 55 -4.12 -3.35 -23.37
CA PRO A 55 -5.33 -3.99 -23.88
C PRO A 55 -5.03 -5.38 -24.45
N GLY A 56 -5.91 -6.34 -24.20
CA GLY A 56 -5.79 -7.72 -24.69
C GLY A 56 -4.90 -8.65 -23.87
N MET A 57 -4.32 -8.19 -22.74
CA MET A 57 -3.60 -9.06 -21.80
C MET A 57 -4.47 -9.68 -20.70
N ASP A 58 -5.73 -9.26 -20.56
CA ASP A 58 -6.66 -9.77 -19.55
C ASP A 58 -7.80 -10.57 -20.18
N TYR A 59 -8.17 -11.74 -19.61
CA TYR A 59 -9.34 -12.54 -20.00
C TYR A 59 -10.69 -11.90 -19.60
N THR A 60 -10.71 -10.59 -19.37
CA THR A 60 -11.93 -9.84 -19.06
C THR A 60 -12.57 -9.37 -20.37
N PHE A 61 -13.85 -9.66 -20.55
CA PHE A 61 -14.66 -9.44 -21.77
C PHE A 61 -14.74 -7.99 -22.30
N ASP A 62 -14.04 -7.02 -21.67
CA ASP A 62 -14.09 -5.61 -22.04
C ASP A 62 -12.84 -5.22 -22.85
N VAL A 63 -12.85 -5.62 -24.13
CA VAL A 63 -11.77 -5.41 -25.11
C VAL A 63 -11.50 -3.92 -25.39
N THR A 64 -12.34 -3.02 -24.87
CA THR A 64 -12.35 -1.59 -25.21
C THR A 64 -11.75 -0.67 -24.14
N LYS A 65 -11.45 -1.17 -22.93
CA LYS A 65 -10.82 -0.36 -21.90
C LYS A 65 -9.33 -0.13 -22.20
N VAL A 66 -9.04 1.00 -22.82
CA VAL A 66 -7.69 1.55 -22.87
C VAL A 66 -7.39 2.18 -21.50
N PRO A 67 -6.32 1.78 -20.81
CA PRO A 67 -5.92 2.44 -19.57
C PRO A 67 -5.66 3.93 -19.78
N GLU A 68 -6.15 4.78 -18.88
CA GLU A 68 -5.85 6.22 -18.88
C GLU A 68 -4.35 6.51 -18.70
N GLU A 69 -3.64 5.60 -18.01
CA GLU A 69 -2.21 5.66 -17.76
C GLU A 69 -1.59 4.29 -18.07
N GLN A 70 -0.48 4.26 -18.82
CA GLN A 70 0.35 3.06 -18.98
C GLN A 70 1.62 3.19 -18.15
N LEU A 71 2.08 2.07 -17.59
CA LEU A 71 3.32 2.03 -16.81
C LEU A 71 4.50 1.75 -17.73
N THR A 72 5.54 2.58 -17.62
CA THR A 72 6.81 2.31 -18.28
C THR A 72 7.63 1.30 -17.49
N PHE A 73 8.67 0.73 -18.10
CA PHE A 73 9.64 -0.10 -17.40
C PHE A 73 10.28 0.63 -16.20
N LYS A 74 10.57 1.92 -16.35
CA LYS A 74 11.13 2.75 -15.29
C LYS A 74 10.18 2.87 -14.10
N ASP A 75 8.88 2.97 -14.34
CA ASP A 75 7.88 3.03 -13.26
C ASP A 75 7.84 1.73 -12.48
N LEU A 76 7.89 0.59 -13.16
CA LEU A 76 7.92 -0.73 -12.52
C LEU A 76 9.19 -0.92 -11.66
N VAL A 77 10.35 -0.54 -12.19
CA VAL A 77 11.61 -0.56 -11.43
C VAL A 77 11.54 0.40 -10.24
N SER A 78 10.94 1.58 -10.40
CA SER A 78 10.72 2.55 -9.33
C SER A 78 9.81 1.99 -8.23
N CYS A 79 8.72 1.29 -8.58
CA CYS A 79 7.87 0.61 -7.62
C CYS A 79 8.67 -0.43 -6.81
N ALA A 80 9.43 -1.29 -7.49
CA ALA A 80 10.25 -2.31 -6.83
C ALA A 80 11.28 -1.68 -5.88
N TYR A 81 11.96 -0.63 -6.34
CA TYR A 81 12.93 0.12 -5.53
C TYR A 81 12.29 0.75 -4.28
N GLN A 82 11.12 1.36 -4.42
CA GLN A 82 10.41 1.98 -3.31
C GLN A 82 9.94 0.95 -2.27
N VAL A 83 9.43 -0.20 -2.72
CA VAL A 83 9.10 -1.30 -1.81
C VAL A 83 10.35 -1.81 -1.10
N ALA A 84 11.44 -2.03 -1.84
CA ALA A 84 12.70 -2.50 -1.27
C ALA A 84 13.24 -1.55 -0.18
N ARG A 85 13.18 -0.24 -0.39
CA ARG A 85 13.53 0.76 0.65
C ARG A 85 12.63 0.71 1.88
N GLY A 86 11.32 0.53 1.69
CA GLY A 86 10.40 0.30 2.80
C GLY A 86 10.76 -0.94 3.59
N MET A 87 11.12 -2.03 2.90
CA MET A 87 11.53 -3.28 3.55
C MET A 87 12.90 -3.18 4.23
N GLU A 88 13.85 -2.45 3.65
CA GLU A 88 15.15 -2.14 4.28
C GLU A 88 14.95 -1.38 5.60
N TYR A 89 14.07 -0.37 5.60
CA TYR A 89 13.68 0.33 6.81
C TYR A 89 13.07 -0.62 7.85
N LEU A 90 12.08 -1.45 7.46
CA LEU A 90 11.48 -2.42 8.37
C LEU A 90 12.50 -3.41 8.94
N ALA A 91 13.46 -3.87 8.12
CA ALA A 91 14.52 -4.76 8.56
C ALA A 91 15.45 -4.10 9.58
N SER A 92 15.69 -2.79 9.47
CA SER A 92 16.48 -2.01 10.43
C SER A 92 15.81 -1.78 11.78
N LYS A 93 14.49 -2.04 11.88
CA LYS A 93 13.67 -1.89 13.08
C LYS A 93 13.45 -3.21 13.84
N ARG A 94 14.28 -4.21 13.55
CA ARG A 94 14.36 -5.47 14.31
C ARG A 94 15.24 -5.35 15.54
#